data_AF-A0A959HB41-F1
#
_entry.id   AF-A0A959HB41-F1
#
_cell.length_a   1.000
_cell.length_b   1.000
_cell.length_c   1.000
_cell.angle_alpha   90.00
_cell.angle_beta   90.00
_cell.angle_gamma   90.00
#
_symmetry.space_group_name_H-M   'P 1'
#
loop_
_entity.id
_entity.type
_entity.pdbx_description
1 polymer ?
#
loop_
_entity_poly.entity_id
_entity_poly.type
_entity_poly.pdbx_seq_one_letter_code
_entity_poly.pdbx_strand_id
1 'polypeptide(L)' 'MHPISLKEARLLAIHSQGLTTAHPFKGKKGALQAIEQIGYAQIDTLSVVKRAHHHVLWSRVDGYQPHHL' A
#
# COMPACT_ATOMS: atom_id res chain seq x y z
N MET A 1 27.29 11.15 0.42
CA MET A 1 26.22 10.20 0.02
C MET A 1 26.84 9.12 -0.83
N HIS A 2 26.66 7.85 -0.47
CA HIS A 2 27.06 6.75 -1.37
C HIS A 2 26.02 6.63 -2.49
N PRO A 3 26.44 6.61 -3.77
CA PRO A 3 25.52 6.40 -4.88
C PRO A 3 24.91 5.00 -4.78
N ILE A 4 23.60 4.91 -4.97
CA ILE A 4 22.87 3.63 -5.06
C ILE A 4 22.72 3.24 -6.52
N SER A 5 22.82 1.94 -6.80
CA SER A 5 22.51 1.37 -8.12
C SER A 5 21.01 1.49 -8.44
N LEU A 6 20.67 1.39 -9.72
CA LEU A 6 19.27 1.35 -10.17
C LEU A 6 18.50 0.16 -9.55
N LYS A 7 19.19 -0.95 -9.29
CA LYS A 7 18.60 -2.13 -8.64
C LYS A 7 18.22 -1.82 -7.19
N GLU A 8 19.10 -1.16 -6.44
CA GLU A 8 18.83 -0.75 -5.06
C GLU A 8 17.73 0.30 -4.99
N ALA A 9 17.76 1.32 -5.87
CA ALA A 9 16.70 2.32 -5.94
C ALA A 9 15.33 1.70 -6.20
N ARG A 10 15.25 0.73 -7.12
CA ARG A 10 14.00 -0.01 -7.41
C ARG A 10 13.53 -0.81 -6.20
N LEU A 11 14.43 -1.51 -5.51
CA LEU A 11 14.07 -2.28 -4.31
C LEU A 11 13.56 -1.36 -3.19
N LEU A 12 14.22 -0.22 -2.97
CA LEU A 12 13.77 0.78 -2.00
C LEU A 12 12.37 1.32 -2.34
N ALA A 13 12.09 1.59 -3.61
CA ALA A 13 10.77 2.02 -4.06
C ALA A 13 9.70 0.93 -3.85
N ILE A 14 9.98 -0.33 -4.18
CA ILE A 14 9.03 -1.44 -3.94
C ILE A 14 8.81 -1.65 -2.44
N HIS A 15 9.87 -1.52 -1.63
CA HIS A 15 9.82 -1.63 -0.19
C HIS A 15 9.00 -0.52 0.46
N SER A 16 9.21 0.75 0.07
CA SER A 16 8.40 1.87 0.58
C SER A 16 6.92 1.71 0.25
N GLN A 17 6.61 1.04 -0.86
CA GLN A 17 5.24 0.71 -1.23
C GLN A 17 4.65 -0.48 -0.47
N GLY A 18 5.40 -1.20 0.39
CA GLY A 18 4.88 -2.35 1.14
C GLY A 18 4.61 -3.58 0.27
N LEU A 19 5.34 -3.72 -0.84
CA LEU A 19 5.12 -4.77 -1.86
C LEU A 19 6.25 -5.82 -1.91
N THR A 20 7.17 -5.81 -0.95
CA THR A 20 8.27 -6.79 -0.86
C THR A 20 7.81 -8.11 -0.23
N THR A 21 6.71 -8.11 0.50
CA THR A 21 6.10 -9.29 1.14
C THR A 21 4.60 -9.27 0.87
N ALA A 22 3.99 -10.46 0.76
CA ALA A 22 2.54 -10.55 0.60
C ALA A 22 1.86 -10.24 1.94
N HIS A 23 0.88 -9.33 1.92
CA HIS A 23 0.06 -8.96 3.08
C HIS A 23 0.86 -8.68 4.38
N PRO A 24 1.79 -7.71 4.39
CA PRO A 24 2.60 -7.37 5.58
C PRO A 24 1.78 -6.93 6.81
N PHE A 25 0.50 -6.62 6.63
CA PHE A 25 -0.36 -6.04 7.66
C PHE A 25 -1.67 -6.83 7.85
N LYS A 26 -2.40 -6.57 8.94
CA LYS A 26 -3.66 -7.26 9.22
C LYS A 26 -4.76 -6.38 9.81
N GLY A 27 -5.99 -6.54 9.32
CA GLY A 27 -7.21 -5.93 9.84
C GLY A 27 -7.20 -4.38 9.83
N LYS A 28 -8.06 -3.77 10.65
CA LYS A 28 -8.20 -2.30 10.72
C LYS A 28 -6.91 -1.58 11.08
N LYS A 29 -6.18 -2.08 12.09
CA LYS A 29 -4.88 -1.53 12.47
C LYS A 29 -3.87 -1.62 11.32
N GLY A 30 -3.88 -2.74 10.60
CA GLY A 30 -3.06 -2.94 9.42
C GLY A 30 -3.37 -1.97 8.27
N ALA A 31 -4.63 -1.56 8.11
CA ALA A 31 -4.99 -0.54 7.13
C ALA A 31 -4.33 0.81 7.42
N LEU A 32 -4.30 1.25 8.68
CA LEU A 32 -3.60 2.46 9.09
C LEU A 32 -2.09 2.34 8.84
N GLN A 33 -1.47 1.23 9.25
CA GLN A 33 -0.04 0.98 9.04
C GLN A 33 0.33 0.98 7.55
N ALA A 34 -0.53 0.42 6.70
CA ALA A 34 -0.34 0.45 5.26
C ALA A 34 -0.36 1.87 4.71
N ILE A 35 -1.30 2.71 5.17
CA ILE A 35 -1.41 4.13 4.77
C ILE A 35 -0.18 4.91 5.23
N GLU A 36 0.25 4.71 6.48
CA GLU A 36 1.46 5.36 7.03
C GLU A 36 2.72 4.97 6.24
N GLN A 37 2.85 3.69 5.85
CA GLN A 37 3.99 3.23 5.06
C GLN A 37 4.01 3.83 3.66
N ILE A 38 2.88 3.82 2.93
CA ILE A 38 2.82 4.32 1.55
C ILE A 38 2.71 5.85 1.45
N GLY A 39 2.39 6.52 2.56
CA GLY A 39 2.31 7.97 2.70
C GLY A 39 1.00 8.59 2.19
N TYR A 40 0.35 7.98 1.21
CA TYR A 40 -0.96 8.41 0.71
C TYR A 40 -1.66 7.30 -0.09
N ALA A 41 -2.99 7.36 -0.15
CA ALA A 41 -3.77 6.59 -1.10
C ALA A 41 -4.69 7.54 -1.87
N GLN A 42 -4.65 7.49 -3.20
CA GLN A 42 -5.52 8.33 -4.02
C GLN A 42 -6.94 7.78 -3.99
N ILE A 43 -7.87 8.60 -3.51
CA ILE A 43 -9.30 8.30 -3.59
C ILE A 43 -9.79 8.77 -4.95
N ASP A 44 -10.10 7.83 -5.84
CA ASP A 44 -10.79 8.14 -7.09
C ASP A 44 -12.26 8.50 -6.82
N THR A 45 -12.72 9.58 -7.45
CA THR A 45 -14.10 10.09 -7.38
C THR A 45 -15.02 9.43 -8.40
N LEU A 46 -14.51 8.65 -9.36
CA LEU A 46 -15.32 7.93 -10.32
C LEU A 46 -16.08 6.79 -9.63
N SER A 47 -17.41 6.93 -9.55
CA SER A 47 -18.31 6.04 -8.81
C SER A 47 -18.71 4.76 -9.54
N VAL A 48 -18.31 4.59 -10.81
CA VAL A 48 -18.85 3.55 -11.72
C VAL A 48 -18.08 2.22 -11.68
N VAL A 49 -16.80 2.23 -11.29
CA VAL A 49 -15.98 1.02 -11.12
C VAL A 49 -15.48 0.97 -9.68
N LYS A 50 -15.57 -0.19 -9.01
CA LYS A 50 -15.19 -0.34 -7.60
C LYS A 50 -13.80 0.28 -7.33
N ARG A 51 -13.74 1.06 -6.24
CA ARG A 51 -12.80 2.15 -6.04
C ARG A 51 -11.34 1.68 -5.92
N ALA A 52 -10.45 2.23 -6.74
CA ALA A 52 -9.04 1.85 -6.84
C ALA A 52 -8.28 1.84 -5.49
N HIS A 53 -8.64 2.74 -4.57
CA HIS A 53 -8.02 2.79 -3.23
C HIS A 53 -8.27 1.53 -2.39
N HIS A 54 -9.36 0.78 -2.61
CA HIS A 54 -9.57 -0.49 -1.92
C HIS A 54 -8.58 -1.56 -2.42
N HIS A 55 -8.23 -1.56 -3.70
CA HIS A 55 -7.21 -2.48 -4.24
C HIS A 55 -5.82 -2.23 -3.64
N VAL A 56 -5.48 -0.97 -3.35
CA VAL A 56 -4.22 -0.62 -2.68
C VAL A 56 -4.11 -1.29 -1.31
N LEU A 57 -5.20 -1.33 -0.53
CA LEU A 57 -5.20 -1.94 0.80
C LEU A 57 -5.37 -3.47 0.75
N TRP A 58 -6.17 -4.00 -0.17
CA TRP A 58 -6.32 -5.46 -0.35
C TRP A 58 -4.98 -6.17 -0.59
N SER A 59 -4.07 -5.59 -1.38
CA SER A 59 -2.78 -6.21 -1.66
C SER A 59 -1.81 -6.22 -0.47
N ARG A 60 -2.08 -5.42 0.57
CA ARG A 60 -1.15 -5.16 1.69
C ARG A 60 -1.66 -5.64 3.04
N VAL A 61 -2.97 -5.76 3.20
CA VAL A 61 -3.61 -5.96 4.50
C VAL A 61 -4.47 -7.22 4.46
N ASP A 62 -4.00 -8.26 5.13
CA ASP A 62 -4.78 -9.49 5.35
C ASP A 62 -6.08 -9.16 6.10
N GLY A 63 -7.19 -9.69 5.61
CA GLY A 63 -8.51 -9.43 6.15
C GLY A 63 -9.01 -7.98 6.00
N TYR A 64 -8.48 -7.20 5.04
CA TYR A 64 -9.00 -5.86 4.79
C TYR A 64 -10.49 -5.87 4.41
N GLN A 65 -11.25 -4.95 5.02
CA GLN A 65 -12.64 -4.69 4.73
C GLN A 65 -12.81 -3.22 4.36
N PRO A 66 -13.71 -2.86 3.43
CA PRO A 66 -13.93 -1.46 3.04
C PRO A 66 -14.23 -0.51 4.21
N HIS A 67 -14.88 -0.99 5.29
CA HIS A 67 -15.21 -0.20 6.49
C HIS A 67 -13.99 0.07 7.41
N HIS A 68 -12.81 -0.44 7.08
CA HIS A 68 -11.57 -0.06 7.76
C HIS A 68 -11.07 1.31 7.30
N LEU A 69 -11.57 1.82 6.15
CA LEU A 69 -11.42 3.20 5.70
C LEU A 69 -12.63 4.04 6.10
#